data_AF-A0A7S1AXA4-F1
#
_entry.id   AF-A0A7S1AXA4-F1
#
_cell.length_a   1.000
_cell.length_b   1.000
_cell.length_c   1.000
_cell.angle_alpha   90.00
_cell.angle_beta   90.00
_cell.angle_gamma   90.00
#
_symmetry.space_group_name_H-M   'P 1'
#
loop_
_entity.id
_entity.type
_entity.pdbx_description
1 polymer ?
#
loop_
_entity_poly.entity_id
_entity_poly.type
_entity_poly.pdbx_seq_one_letter_code
_entity_poly.pdbx_strand_id
1 'polypeptide(L)'
;RMNVVGRTLFFMPHCGHQLYSNVLSANWNAESLAQTAILGNSFLGYAEMLTDSRRELVSQWSRVIRATAFVHEIPCPVTEEVFSHAFNNLSFNTFGLLTLPDVENPKWYEFTEAPEDDPLACADVV
;
A
#
# COMPACT_ATOMS: atom_id res chain seq x y z
N ARG A 1 -16.69 -4.76 -9.15
CA ARG A 1 -15.31 -5.00 -8.63
C ARG A 1 -14.42 -5.23 -9.84
N MET A 2 -13.28 -4.54 -9.95
CA MET A 2 -12.34 -4.74 -11.05
C MET A 2 -11.32 -5.82 -10.65
N ASN A 3 -11.38 -6.95 -11.34
CA ASN A 3 -10.39 -8.00 -11.22
C ASN A 3 -9.34 -7.80 -12.32
N VAL A 4 -8.07 -7.99 -12.01
CA VAL A 4 -7.00 -7.91 -13.00
C VAL A 4 -7.03 -9.13 -13.92
N VAL A 5 -6.71 -8.89 -15.20
CA VAL A 5 -6.54 -9.94 -16.21
C VAL A 5 -5.17 -9.72 -16.84
N GLY A 6 -4.15 -10.33 -16.25
CA GLY A 6 -2.74 -10.04 -16.56
C GLY A 6 -2.27 -8.69 -15.98
N ARG A 7 -1.09 -8.23 -16.43
CA ARG A 7 -0.45 -7.01 -15.92
C ARG A 7 -1.33 -5.79 -16.15
N THR A 8 -1.82 -5.21 -15.05
CA THR A 8 -2.79 -4.12 -15.06
C THR A 8 -2.28 -2.94 -14.24
N LEU A 9 -2.28 -1.75 -14.85
CA LEU A 9 -2.00 -0.49 -14.18
C LEU A 9 -3.30 0.26 -13.87
N PHE A 10 -3.54 0.55 -12.60
CA PHE A 10 -4.57 1.48 -12.17
C PHE A 10 -3.97 2.87 -12.00
N PHE A 11 -4.42 3.83 -12.80
CA PHE A 11 -4.07 5.24 -12.64
C PHE A 11 -5.15 5.94 -11.80
N MET A 12 -4.82 6.26 -10.56
CA MET A 12 -5.79 6.68 -9.54
C MET A 12 -5.25 7.84 -8.67
N PRO A 13 -4.66 8.90 -9.24
CA PRO A 13 -4.23 10.03 -8.44
C PRO A 13 -5.41 10.63 -7.67
N HIS A 14 -5.19 11.09 -6.44
CA HIS A 14 -6.22 11.77 -5.63
C HIS A 14 -7.50 10.97 -5.32
N CYS A 15 -7.47 9.67 -5.57
CA CYS A 15 -8.56 8.79 -5.19
C CYS A 15 -8.64 8.65 -3.66
N GLY A 16 -9.86 8.54 -3.13
CA GLY A 16 -10.07 8.23 -1.72
C GLY A 16 -9.61 6.81 -1.38
N HIS A 17 -9.20 6.60 -0.12
CA HIS A 17 -8.74 5.30 0.42
C HIS A 17 -9.68 4.12 0.09
N GLN A 18 -10.99 4.35 0.03
CA GLN A 18 -12.00 3.32 -0.24
C GLN A 18 -11.82 2.70 -1.63
N LEU A 19 -11.39 3.49 -2.63
CA LEU A 19 -11.18 2.99 -3.98
C LEU A 19 -9.96 2.05 -4.04
N TYR A 20 -8.85 2.40 -3.39
CA TYR A 20 -7.70 1.50 -3.28
C TYR A 20 -8.08 0.22 -2.50
N SER A 21 -8.78 0.36 -1.38
CA SER A 21 -9.25 -0.79 -0.58
C SER A 21 -10.12 -1.75 -1.41
N ASN A 22 -10.97 -1.21 -2.29
CA ASN A 22 -11.80 -2.01 -3.19
C ASN A 22 -11.00 -2.73 -4.29
N VAL A 23 -10.03 -2.06 -4.91
CA VAL A 23 -9.13 -2.67 -5.91
C VAL A 23 -8.32 -3.79 -5.27
N LEU A 24 -7.71 -3.52 -4.12
CA LEU A 24 -6.94 -4.49 -3.36
C LEU A 24 -7.82 -5.66 -2.93
N SER A 25 -9.02 -5.41 -2.39
CA SER A 25 -9.97 -6.46 -1.99
C SER A 25 -10.36 -7.39 -3.13
N ALA A 26 -10.52 -6.84 -4.35
CA ALA A 26 -10.90 -7.63 -5.52
C ALA A 26 -9.77 -8.55 -6.01
N ASN A 27 -8.52 -8.18 -5.72
CA ASN A 27 -7.32 -8.83 -6.23
C ASN A 27 -6.46 -9.46 -5.11
N TRP A 28 -7.06 -9.75 -3.95
CA TRP A 28 -6.34 -10.10 -2.71
C TRP A 28 -5.82 -11.55 -2.66
N ASN A 29 -4.91 -11.88 -3.58
CA ASN A 29 -4.12 -13.11 -3.59
C ASN A 29 -2.77 -12.82 -4.28
N ALA A 30 -1.77 -13.69 -4.06
CA ALA A 30 -0.41 -13.45 -4.54
C ALA A 30 -0.32 -13.26 -6.07
N GLU A 31 -1.00 -14.11 -6.83
CA GLU A 31 -0.99 -14.07 -8.29
C GLU A 31 -1.59 -12.77 -8.82
N SER A 32 -2.77 -12.38 -8.33
CA SER A 32 -3.49 -11.19 -8.77
C SER A 32 -2.80 -9.89 -8.32
N LEU A 33 -2.30 -9.82 -7.08
CA LEU A 33 -1.55 -8.65 -6.62
C LEU A 33 -0.24 -8.47 -7.41
N ALA A 34 0.48 -9.56 -7.72
CA ALA A 34 1.70 -9.48 -8.52
C ALA A 34 1.46 -8.98 -9.96
N GLN A 35 0.22 -9.07 -10.46
CA GLN A 35 -0.19 -8.48 -11.74
C GLN A 35 -0.77 -7.06 -11.60
N THR A 36 -0.89 -6.53 -10.37
CA THR A 36 -1.48 -5.22 -10.09
C THR A 36 -0.39 -4.18 -9.86
N ALA A 37 -0.46 -3.08 -10.59
CA ALA A 37 0.30 -1.86 -10.32
C ALA A 37 -0.67 -0.69 -10.12
N ILE A 38 -0.36 0.22 -9.19
CA ILE A 38 -1.19 1.39 -8.89
C ILE A 38 -0.31 2.63 -8.90
N LEU A 39 -0.55 3.53 -9.85
CA LEU A 39 -0.01 4.89 -9.82
C LEU A 39 -1.07 5.78 -9.16
N GLY A 40 -0.87 6.06 -7.88
CA GLY A 40 -1.86 6.68 -7.00
C GLY A 40 -1.22 7.26 -5.75
N ASN A 41 -1.95 7.34 -4.66
CA ASN A 41 -1.41 7.90 -3.42
C ASN A 41 -0.56 6.88 -2.66
N SER A 42 0.43 7.37 -1.89
CA SER A 42 1.24 6.57 -0.97
C SER A 42 0.38 5.75 -0.01
N PHE A 43 0.57 4.44 0.00
CA PHE A 43 -0.03 3.53 0.97
C PHE A 43 0.67 3.64 2.33
N LEU A 44 1.98 3.86 2.33
CA LEU A 44 2.75 4.12 3.54
C LEU A 44 2.29 5.42 4.23
N GLY A 45 2.14 6.51 3.47
CA GLY A 45 1.61 7.77 3.98
C GLY A 45 0.18 7.64 4.53
N TYR A 46 -0.64 6.74 3.96
CA TYR A 46 -1.94 6.42 4.57
C TYR A 46 -1.82 5.66 5.89
N ALA A 47 -0.83 4.78 6.04
CA ALA A 47 -0.59 4.07 7.30
C ALA A 47 -0.11 5.00 8.42
N GLU A 48 0.80 5.92 8.12
CA GLU A 48 1.26 6.96 9.05
C GLU A 48 0.10 7.85 9.53
N MET A 49 -0.82 8.24 8.64
CA MET A 49 -1.99 9.03 9.04
C MET A 49 -2.95 8.30 10.01
N LEU A 50 -2.94 6.96 10.03
CA LEU A 50 -3.81 6.18 10.92
C LEU A 50 -3.19 5.92 12.29
N THR A 51 -1.86 5.84 12.40
CA THR A 51 -1.15 5.65 13.68
C THR A 51 -1.39 6.82 14.64
N ASP A 52 -1.59 8.03 14.12
CA ASP A 52 -1.59 9.24 14.93
C ASP A 52 -2.92 9.57 15.64
N SER A 53 -4.08 9.09 15.17
CA SER A 53 -5.37 9.52 15.80
C SER A 53 -6.66 8.80 15.36
N ARG A 54 -6.61 7.77 14.51
CA ARG A 54 -7.84 7.27 13.82
C ARG A 54 -7.99 5.74 13.79
N ARG A 55 -7.72 5.10 14.92
CA ARG A 55 -7.82 3.64 15.11
C ARG A 55 -9.19 3.05 14.69
N GLU A 56 -10.27 3.84 14.81
CA GLU A 56 -11.63 3.47 14.40
C GLU A 56 -11.77 3.26 12.88
N LEU A 57 -10.94 3.93 12.07
CA LEU A 57 -10.95 3.83 10.60
C LEU A 57 -10.16 2.62 10.06
N VAL A 58 -9.43 1.91 10.92
CA VAL A 58 -8.63 0.73 10.56
C VAL A 58 -9.48 -0.33 9.87
N SER A 59 -10.75 -0.48 10.28
CA SER A 59 -11.70 -1.41 9.65
C SER A 59 -11.96 -1.08 8.18
N GLN A 60 -12.08 0.21 7.84
CA GLN A 60 -12.39 0.70 6.50
C GLN A 60 -11.16 0.69 5.58
N TRP A 61 -9.97 0.93 6.13
CA TRP A 61 -8.71 1.02 5.39
C TRP A 61 -7.94 -0.31 5.39
N SER A 62 -8.55 -1.35 5.95
CA SER A 62 -7.89 -2.62 6.29
C SER A 62 -7.04 -3.19 5.16
N ARG A 63 -7.48 -3.15 3.89
CA ARG A 63 -6.66 -3.66 2.77
C ARG A 63 -5.48 -2.77 2.41
N VAL A 64 -5.65 -1.44 2.43
CA VAL A 64 -4.55 -0.51 2.13
C VAL A 64 -3.46 -0.64 3.18
N ILE A 65 -3.86 -0.71 4.46
CA ILE A 65 -2.92 -0.87 5.57
C ILE A 65 -2.26 -2.24 5.55
N ARG A 66 -3.00 -3.32 5.30
CA ARG A 66 -2.39 -4.64 5.15
C ARG A 66 -1.41 -4.68 3.97
N ALA A 67 -1.73 -3.99 2.88
CA ALA A 67 -0.89 -3.95 1.70
C ALA A 67 0.48 -3.33 1.97
N THR A 68 0.62 -2.46 2.98
CA THR A 68 1.93 -1.85 3.29
C THR A 68 2.98 -2.87 3.70
N ALA A 69 2.57 -4.03 4.23
CA ALA A 69 3.50 -5.10 4.60
C ALA A 69 4.15 -5.81 3.40
N PHE A 70 3.63 -5.61 2.18
CA PHE A 70 4.11 -6.30 0.97
C PHE A 70 4.25 -5.40 -0.25
N VAL A 71 3.79 -4.15 -0.17
CA VAL A 71 3.90 -3.19 -1.27
C VAL A 71 5.35 -2.75 -1.44
N HIS A 72 5.80 -2.74 -2.69
CA HIS A 72 6.97 -2.00 -3.10
C HIS A 72 6.49 -0.65 -3.65
N GLU A 73 6.72 0.40 -2.87
CA GLU A 73 6.28 1.77 -3.17
C GLU A 73 7.46 2.62 -3.62
N ILE A 74 7.31 3.29 -4.78
CA ILE A 74 8.28 4.25 -5.30
C ILE A 74 7.61 5.63 -5.35
N PRO A 75 8.03 6.60 -4.51
CA PRO A 75 7.52 7.96 -4.59
C PRO A 75 7.74 8.58 -5.97
N CYS A 76 6.71 9.28 -6.48
CA CYS A 76 6.71 9.93 -7.79
C CYS A 76 6.46 11.44 -7.61
N PRO A 77 7.44 12.20 -7.08
CA PRO A 77 7.26 13.61 -6.81
C PRO A 77 7.04 14.40 -8.10
N VAL A 78 6.06 15.29 -8.10
CA VAL A 78 5.81 16.22 -9.20
C VAL A 78 6.50 17.54 -8.90
N THR A 79 7.38 17.98 -9.80
CA THR A 79 8.23 19.16 -9.64
C THR A 79 7.53 20.46 -10.00
N GLU A 80 6.48 20.38 -10.80
CA GLU A 80 5.69 21.51 -11.26
C GLU A 80 4.74 21.98 -10.15
N GLU A 81 4.94 23.21 -9.66
CA GLU A 81 4.14 23.79 -8.58
C GLU A 81 2.63 23.78 -8.87
N VAL A 82 2.24 24.00 -10.14
CA VAL A 82 0.84 23.98 -10.58
C VAL A 82 0.14 22.64 -10.33
N PHE A 83 0.91 21.56 -10.22
CA PHE A 83 0.45 20.21 -9.99
C PHE A 83 0.79 19.69 -8.59
N SER A 84 1.50 20.46 -7.78
CA SER A 84 1.92 20.06 -6.43
C SER A 84 0.74 19.68 -5.56
N HIS A 85 -0.34 20.46 -5.54
CA HIS A 85 -1.55 20.10 -4.79
C HIS A 85 -2.28 18.89 -5.37
N ALA A 86 -2.12 18.63 -6.67
CA ALA A 86 -2.76 17.54 -7.42
C ALA A 86 -2.05 16.18 -7.25
N PHE A 87 -0.77 16.19 -6.86
CA PHE A 87 0.07 14.98 -6.83
C PHE A 87 1.10 14.99 -5.69
N ASN A 88 0.83 15.73 -4.61
CA ASN A 88 1.71 15.87 -3.44
C ASN A 88 2.01 14.53 -2.73
N ASN A 89 1.23 13.49 -3.01
CA ASN A 89 1.42 12.16 -2.42
C ASN A 89 1.47 11.05 -3.48
N LEU A 90 1.84 11.37 -4.72
CA LEU A 90 1.85 10.40 -5.81
C LEU A 90 2.98 9.38 -5.61
N SER A 91 2.64 8.10 -5.72
CA SER A 91 3.55 6.96 -5.65
C SER A 91 3.15 5.88 -6.66
N PHE A 92 4.15 5.11 -7.07
CA PHE A 92 3.99 3.92 -7.86
C PHE A 92 4.07 2.69 -6.94
N ASN A 93 2.94 2.02 -6.78
CA ASN A 93 2.75 0.91 -5.86
C ASN A 93 2.69 -0.40 -6.64
N THR A 94 3.57 -1.33 -6.30
CA THR A 94 3.69 -2.63 -6.98
C THR A 94 3.85 -3.75 -5.96
N PHE A 95 3.61 -5.00 -6.38
CA PHE A 95 3.76 -6.16 -5.49
C PHE A 95 4.65 -7.20 -6.15
N GLY A 96 5.68 -7.66 -5.43
CA GLY A 96 6.57 -8.71 -5.91
C GLY A 96 5.96 -10.09 -5.63
N LEU A 97 5.91 -10.98 -6.63
CA LEU A 97 5.38 -12.32 -6.42
C LEU A 97 6.12 -13.08 -5.30
N LEU A 98 7.45 -12.89 -5.20
CA LEU A 98 8.29 -13.54 -4.19
C LEU A 98 8.19 -12.90 -2.80
N THR A 99 7.67 -11.68 -2.69
CA THR A 99 7.49 -10.98 -1.41
C THR A 99 6.09 -11.20 -0.83
N LEU A 100 5.16 -11.71 -1.64
CA LEU A 100 3.78 -11.97 -1.23
C LEU A 100 3.67 -13.30 -0.47
N PRO A 101 2.86 -13.35 0.60
CA PRO A 101 2.61 -14.60 1.31
C PRO A 101 1.83 -15.60 0.45
N ASP A 102 2.03 -16.90 0.68
CA ASP A 102 1.13 -17.94 0.17
C ASP A 102 -0.32 -17.71 0.63
N VAL A 103 -1.31 -18.15 -0.15
CA VAL A 103 -2.74 -17.86 0.07
C VAL A 103 -3.24 -18.28 1.47
N GLU A 104 -2.66 -19.33 2.04
CA GLU A 104 -3.01 -19.83 3.39
C GLU A 104 -2.28 -19.11 4.53
N ASN A 105 -1.39 -18.17 4.22
CA ASN A 105 -0.56 -17.51 5.22
C ASN A 105 -1.39 -16.55 6.09
N PRO A 106 -1.31 -16.64 7.43
CA PRO A 106 -1.99 -15.74 8.36
C PRO A 106 -1.68 -14.26 8.12
N LYS A 107 -0.51 -13.93 7.55
CA LYS A 107 -0.09 -12.56 7.22
C LYS A 107 -1.07 -11.80 6.31
N TRP A 108 -1.92 -12.49 5.54
CA TRP A 108 -3.01 -11.84 4.80
C TRP A 108 -4.08 -11.20 5.70
N TYR A 109 -4.19 -11.70 6.93
CA TYR A 109 -5.23 -11.40 7.93
C TYR A 109 -4.67 -10.85 9.25
N GLU A 110 -3.35 -10.88 9.44
CA GLU A 110 -2.66 -10.18 10.53
C GLU A 110 -2.48 -8.70 10.23
N PHE A 111 -2.68 -7.87 11.25
CA PHE A 111 -2.32 -6.46 11.23
C PHE A 111 -0.92 -6.38 11.82
N THR A 112 0.09 -6.01 11.04
CA THR A 112 1.40 -5.69 11.60
C THR A 112 1.34 -4.24 12.03
N GLU A 113 1.20 -4.01 13.34
CA GLU A 113 1.62 -2.73 13.92
C GLU A 113 3.08 -2.50 13.48
N ALA A 114 3.39 -1.28 13.02
CA ALA A 114 4.78 -0.92 12.76
C ALA A 114 5.60 -1.26 14.02
N PRO A 115 6.81 -1.83 13.88
CA PRO A 115 7.64 -2.06 15.06
C PRO A 115 7.82 -0.73 15.77
N GLU A 116 7.34 -0.64 17.02
CA GLU A 116 7.70 0.45 17.91
C GLU A 116 9.23 0.51 17.94
N ASP A 117 9.80 1.69 17.69
CA ASP A 117 11.23 1.98 17.63
C ASP A 117 12.07 0.94 18.40
N ASP A 118 12.69 0.00 17.67
CA ASP A 118 13.69 -0.89 18.24
C ASP A 118 15.05 -0.20 18.16
N PRO A 119 15.57 0.37 19.27
CA PRO A 119 16.88 1.01 19.28
C PRO A 119 18.04 0.04 18.99
N LEU A 120 17.81 -1.27 18.90
CA LEU A 120 18.85 -2.25 18.55
C LEU A 120 19.00 -2.52 17.05
N ALA A 121 18.12 -2.01 16.18
CA ALA A 121 18.26 -2.23 14.73
C ALA A 121 19.48 -1.53 14.09
N CYS A 122 20.17 -0.65 14.82
CA CYS A 122 21.41 0.01 14.40
C CYS A 122 22.70 -0.77 14.75
N ALA A 123 22.62 -1.97 15.36
CA ALA A 123 23.82 -2.64 15.88
C ALA A 123 24.57 -3.53 14.87
N ASP A 124 24.00 -3.90 13.73
CA ASP A 124 24.62 -4.90 12.84
C ASP A 124 24.82 -4.42 11.40
N VAL A 125 25.45 -3.25 11.24
CA VAL A 125 26.17 -2.91 10.00
C VAL A 125 27.60 -2.53 10.38
N VAL A 126 28.46 -3.55 10.44
CA VAL A 126 29.93 -3.41 10.43
C VAL A 126 30.40 -3.31 8.99
#